data_AF-A0AB34TN74-F1
#
_entry.id   AF-A0AB34TN74-F1
#
_cell.length_a   1.000
_cell.length_b   1.000
_cell.length_c   1.000
_cell.angle_alpha   90.00
_cell.angle_beta   90.00
_cell.angle_gamma   90.00
#
_symmetry.space_group_name_H-M   'P 1'
#
loop_
_entity.id
_entity.type
_entity.pdbx_description
1 polymer ?
#
loop_
_entity_poly.entity_id
_entity_poly.type
_entity_poly.pdbx_seq_one_letter_code
_entity_poly.pdbx_strand_id
1 'polypeptide(L)'
;MDLFAWLAFGCYLLAFVIVALFAAAYLRRSDFMPYHGQAVGLPWAAVEPRMQVLVMALIRVVGAGWIALAGAGVMLAWLIFFGGHFALPQLLAFQLFCLVATVPPVLVASGVRRRTGACTPVSTGAAVVLLSLLGFVLAVLSLSR
;
A
#
# COMPACT_ATOMS: atom_id res chain seq x y z
N MET A 1 -2.72 -22.37 -15.09
CA MET A 1 -3.54 -21.58 -14.14
C MET A 1 -4.91 -21.38 -14.74
N ASP A 2 -5.96 -21.48 -13.94
CA ASP A 2 -7.34 -21.19 -14.38
C ASP A 2 -7.63 -19.68 -14.41
N LEU A 3 -8.86 -19.31 -14.82
CA LEU A 3 -9.30 -17.91 -14.87
C LEU A 3 -9.27 -17.22 -13.50
N PHE A 4 -9.62 -17.91 -12.41
CA PHE A 4 -9.66 -17.31 -11.08
C PHE A 4 -8.26 -17.02 -10.55
N ALA A 5 -7.29 -17.89 -10.80
CA ALA A 5 -5.90 -17.64 -10.48
C ALA A 5 -5.35 -16.43 -11.25
N TRP A 6 -5.68 -16.27 -12.54
CA TRP A 6 -5.30 -15.07 -13.30
C TRP A 6 -5.92 -13.80 -12.74
N LEU A 7 -7.20 -13.82 -12.40
CA LEU A 7 -7.89 -12.67 -11.79
C LEU A 7 -7.33 -12.36 -10.40
N ALA A 8 -7.02 -13.38 -9.60
CA ALA A 8 -6.40 -13.22 -8.29
C ALA A 8 -5.03 -12.54 -8.39
N PHE A 9 -4.15 -13.03 -9.27
CA PHE A 9 -2.86 -12.41 -9.54
C PHE A 9 -3.02 -10.96 -10.01
N GLY A 10 -3.97 -10.70 -10.92
CA GLY A 10 -4.29 -9.36 -11.40
C GLY A 10 -4.71 -8.40 -10.27
N CYS A 11 -5.53 -8.86 -9.33
CA CYS A 11 -5.94 -8.08 -8.17
C CYS A 11 -4.74 -7.70 -7.28
N TYR A 12 -3.89 -8.67 -6.96
CA TYR A 12 -2.67 -8.42 -6.17
C TYR A 12 -1.71 -7.48 -6.90
N LEU A 13 -1.48 -7.71 -8.19
CA LEU A 13 -0.59 -6.87 -9.00
C LEU A 13 -1.09 -5.42 -9.03
N LEU A 14 -2.38 -5.21 -9.27
CA LEU A 14 -2.98 -3.87 -9.26
C LEU A 14 -2.84 -3.20 -7.89
N ALA A 15 -3.07 -3.94 -6.81
CA ALA A 15 -2.88 -3.45 -5.44
C ALA A 15 -1.44 -2.94 -5.21
N PHE A 16 -0.42 -3.71 -5.58
CA PHE A 16 0.98 -3.31 -5.42
C PHE A 16 1.41 -2.20 -6.39
N VAL A 17 0.81 -2.12 -7.59
CA VAL A 17 1.03 -0.99 -8.50
C VAL A 17 0.50 0.31 -7.88
N ILE A 18 -0.69 0.30 -7.29
CA ILE A 18 -1.22 1.48 -6.58
C ILE A 18 -0.29 1.91 -5.45
N VAL A 19 0.19 0.96 -4.64
CA VAL A 19 1.16 1.23 -3.56
C VAL A 19 2.46 1.82 -4.12
N ALA A 20 3.01 1.25 -5.19
CA ALA A 20 4.23 1.72 -5.82
C ALA A 20 4.09 3.14 -6.41
N LEU A 21 2.93 3.47 -7.01
CA LEU A 21 2.64 4.82 -7.49
C LEU A 21 2.59 5.84 -6.35
N PHE A 22 1.96 5.49 -5.23
CA PHE A 22 1.91 6.35 -4.04
C PHE A 22 3.31 6.56 -3.45
N ALA A 23 4.08 5.48 -3.36
CA ALA A 23 5.45 5.50 -2.87
C ALA A 23 6.38 6.34 -3.77
N ALA A 24 6.25 6.24 -5.08
CA ALA A 24 6.99 7.07 -6.04
C ALA A 24 6.62 8.56 -5.91
N ALA A 25 5.35 8.87 -5.65
CA ALA A 25 4.91 10.24 -5.39
C ALA A 25 5.53 10.82 -4.10
N TYR A 26 5.75 10.00 -3.07
CA TYR A 26 6.43 10.40 -1.83
C TYR A 26 7.91 10.69 -2.10
N LEU A 27 8.58 9.81 -2.84
CA LEU A 27 10.02 9.93 -3.14
C LEU A 27 10.35 11.16 -3.99
N ARG A 28 9.48 11.52 -4.92
CA ARG A 28 9.68 12.67 -5.83
C ARG A 28 9.27 14.01 -5.24
N ARG A 29 8.72 14.03 -4.02
CA ARG A 29 8.17 15.24 -3.44
C ARG A 29 9.27 16.18 -2.92
N SER A 30 9.04 17.48 -3.10
CA SER A 30 9.88 18.58 -2.60
C SER A 30 9.22 19.36 -1.46
N ASP A 31 7.92 19.17 -1.25
CA ASP A 31 7.11 19.73 -0.18
C ASP A 31 6.24 18.65 0.47
N PHE A 32 5.50 18.95 1.53
CA PHE A 32 4.52 18.01 2.04
C PHE A 32 3.35 17.81 1.04
N MET A 33 2.59 16.72 1.16
CA MET A 33 1.33 16.62 0.37
C MET A 33 0.27 17.58 0.91
N PRO A 34 -0.71 18.03 0.08
CA PRO A 34 -1.74 18.99 0.50
C PRO A 34 -2.46 18.61 1.80
N TYR A 35 -2.74 17.32 2.02
CA TYR A 35 -3.40 16.87 3.26
C TYR A 35 -2.52 17.04 4.50
N HIS A 36 -1.19 17.05 4.39
CA HIS A 36 -0.30 17.31 5.52
C HIS A 36 -0.41 18.77 5.95
N GLY A 37 -0.48 19.70 5.00
CA GLY A 37 -0.74 21.12 5.29
C GLY A 37 -2.08 21.33 5.97
N GLN A 38 -3.13 20.65 5.51
CA GLN A 38 -4.42 20.64 6.19
C GLN A 38 -4.32 20.07 7.61
N ALA A 39 -3.55 18.99 7.79
CA ALA A 39 -3.42 18.32 9.08
C ALA A 39 -2.65 19.15 10.11
N VAL A 40 -1.63 19.89 9.67
CA VAL A 40 -0.79 20.74 10.54
C VAL A 40 -1.37 22.15 10.66
N GLY A 41 -2.24 22.58 9.73
CA GLY A 41 -2.83 23.91 9.71
C GLY A 41 -1.88 25.02 9.24
N LEU A 42 -0.77 24.66 8.59
CA LEU A 42 0.25 25.61 8.11
C LEU A 42 0.64 25.31 6.65
N PRO A 43 0.94 26.32 5.83
CA PRO A 43 1.56 26.11 4.53
C PRO A 43 3.02 25.66 4.69
N TRP A 44 3.55 24.93 3.69
CA TRP A 44 4.92 24.37 3.75
C TRP A 44 5.98 25.43 4.04
N ALA A 45 5.86 26.59 3.39
CA ALA A 45 6.80 27.71 3.55
C ALA A 45 6.83 28.30 4.97
N ALA A 46 5.78 28.09 5.77
CA ALA A 46 5.72 28.56 7.16
C ALA A 46 6.28 27.51 8.16
N VAL A 47 6.63 26.32 7.71
CA VAL A 47 7.28 25.29 8.55
C VAL A 47 8.74 25.65 8.77
N GLU A 48 9.24 25.54 10.00
CA GLU A 48 10.65 25.81 10.32
C GLU A 48 11.61 24.99 9.42
N PRO A 49 12.69 25.59 8.88
CA PRO A 49 13.58 24.89 7.94
C PRO A 49 14.14 23.56 8.44
N ARG A 50 14.48 23.45 9.73
CA ARG A 50 14.96 22.19 10.32
C ARG A 50 13.86 21.11 10.34
N MET A 51 12.63 21.53 10.63
CA MET A 51 11.47 20.64 10.60
C MET A 51 11.13 20.21 9.16
N GLN A 52 11.29 21.10 8.18
CA GLN A 52 11.13 20.76 6.76
C GLN A 52 12.08 19.63 6.35
N VAL A 53 13.36 19.71 6.73
CA VAL A 53 14.35 18.65 6.46
C VAL A 53 13.92 17.33 7.08
N LEU A 54 13.54 17.33 8.36
CA LEU A 54 13.12 16.13 9.08
C LEU A 54 11.86 15.49 8.45
N VAL A 55 10.82 16.29 8.22
CA VAL A 55 9.55 15.80 7.62
C VAL A 55 9.81 15.24 6.23
N MET A 56 10.66 15.88 5.43
CA MET A 56 10.99 15.38 4.09
C MET A 56 11.76 14.05 4.15
N ALA A 57 12.69 13.91 5.09
CA ALA A 57 13.38 12.64 5.33
C ALA A 57 12.38 11.53 5.70
N LEU A 58 11.41 11.82 6.57
CA LEU A 58 10.37 10.87 6.97
C LEU A 58 9.44 10.48 5.80
N ILE A 59 9.01 11.45 4.98
CA ILE A 59 8.20 11.17 3.78
C ILE A 59 8.97 10.27 2.82
N ARG A 60 10.25 10.56 2.58
CA ARG A 60 11.08 9.79 1.64
C ARG A 60 11.39 8.39 2.14
N VAL A 61 11.69 8.20 3.42
CA VAL A 61 11.94 6.86 3.96
C VAL A 61 10.67 6.00 3.95
N VAL A 62 9.49 6.59 4.23
CA VAL A 62 8.20 5.91 4.07
C VAL A 62 7.97 5.51 2.61
N GLY A 63 8.23 6.44 1.67
CA GLY A 63 8.17 6.15 0.24
C GLY A 63 9.10 5.00 -0.17
N ALA A 64 10.36 5.01 0.27
CA ALA A 64 11.32 3.94 -0.02
C ALA A 64 10.87 2.60 0.57
N GLY A 65 10.36 2.60 1.81
CA GLY A 65 9.81 1.41 2.46
C GLY A 65 8.63 0.81 1.70
N TRP A 66 7.73 1.64 1.18
CA TRP A 66 6.61 1.17 0.36
C TRP A 66 7.02 0.68 -1.03
N ILE A 67 8.05 1.24 -1.65
CA ILE A 67 8.63 0.66 -2.88
C ILE A 67 9.19 -0.74 -2.60
N ALA A 68 9.98 -0.90 -1.54
CA ALA A 68 10.53 -2.19 -1.16
C ALA A 68 9.41 -3.21 -0.87
N LEU A 69 8.36 -2.78 -0.16
CA LEU A 69 7.20 -3.62 0.14
C LEU A 69 6.45 -4.03 -1.12
N ALA A 70 6.18 -3.10 -2.03
CA ALA A 70 5.49 -3.41 -3.29
C ALA A 70 6.31 -4.37 -4.15
N GLY A 71 7.63 -4.17 -4.22
CA GLY A 71 8.54 -5.08 -4.91
C GLY A 71 8.51 -6.49 -4.30
N ALA A 72 8.64 -6.60 -2.98
CA ALA A 72 8.53 -7.88 -2.27
C ALA A 72 7.17 -8.56 -2.51
N GLY A 73 6.08 -7.79 -2.47
CA GLY A 73 4.73 -8.29 -2.74
C GLY A 73 4.57 -8.88 -4.14
N VAL A 74 5.07 -8.18 -5.17
CA VAL A 74 5.05 -8.68 -6.56
C VAL A 74 5.92 -9.92 -6.72
N MET A 75 7.12 -9.94 -6.12
CA MET A 75 8.01 -11.11 -6.18
C MET A 75 7.39 -12.33 -5.50
N LEU A 76 6.77 -12.17 -4.33
CA LEU A 76 6.07 -13.24 -3.62
C LEU A 76 4.85 -13.73 -4.41
N ALA A 77 4.04 -12.83 -4.96
CA ALA A 77 2.93 -13.19 -5.84
C ALA A 77 3.43 -13.99 -7.04
N TRP A 78 4.53 -13.56 -7.67
CA TRP A 78 5.11 -14.28 -8.80
C TRP A 78 5.53 -15.72 -8.42
N LEU A 79 6.24 -15.88 -7.30
CA LEU A 79 6.68 -17.20 -6.82
C LEU A 79 5.51 -18.13 -6.47
N ILE A 80 4.42 -17.59 -5.93
CA ILE A 80 3.23 -18.37 -5.57
C ILE A 80 2.49 -18.82 -6.84
N PHE A 81 2.20 -17.90 -7.75
CA PHE A 81 1.35 -18.18 -8.92
C PHE A 81 2.11 -18.90 -10.05
N PHE A 82 3.40 -18.64 -10.23
CA PHE A 82 4.19 -19.19 -11.33
C PHE A 82 5.34 -20.11 -10.90
N GLY A 83 5.71 -20.11 -9.62
CA GLY A 83 6.86 -20.88 -9.09
C GLY A 83 6.52 -22.24 -8.51
N GLY A 84 5.30 -22.76 -8.70
CA GLY A 84 4.88 -24.07 -8.18
C GLY A 84 4.49 -24.11 -6.69
N HIS A 85 4.37 -22.94 -6.04
CA HIS A 85 4.01 -22.81 -4.62
C HIS A 85 2.54 -22.45 -4.39
N PHE A 86 1.67 -22.74 -5.36
CA PHE A 86 0.25 -22.38 -5.31
C PHE A 86 -0.53 -23.33 -4.38
N ALA A 87 -0.47 -23.09 -3.07
CA ALA A 87 -1.15 -23.88 -2.06
C ALA A 87 -1.63 -23.02 -0.88
N LEU A 88 -2.58 -23.54 -0.11
CA LEU A 88 -3.28 -22.80 0.94
C LEU A 88 -2.36 -22.15 1.98
N PRO A 89 -1.31 -22.83 2.52
CA PRO A 89 -0.42 -22.21 3.50
C PRO A 89 0.29 -20.97 2.96
N GLN A 90 0.76 -21.02 1.71
CA GLN A 90 1.44 -19.92 1.05
C GLN A 90 0.48 -18.75 0.78
N LEU A 91 -0.75 -19.04 0.36
CA LEU A 91 -1.79 -18.01 0.19
C LEU A 91 -2.14 -17.34 1.52
N LEU A 92 -2.25 -18.09 2.62
CA LEU A 92 -2.50 -17.53 3.95
C LEU A 92 -1.34 -16.64 4.42
N ALA A 93 -0.10 -17.11 4.27
CA ALA A 93 1.09 -16.32 4.62
C ALA A 93 1.18 -15.04 3.78
N PHE A 94 0.91 -15.13 2.48
CA PHE A 94 0.91 -13.98 1.59
C PHE A 94 -0.22 -13.00 1.90
N GLN A 95 -1.40 -13.49 2.25
CA GLN A 95 -2.50 -12.63 2.65
C GLN A 95 -2.21 -11.93 3.98
N LEU A 96 -1.59 -12.60 4.95
CA LEU A 96 -1.13 -11.98 6.18
C LEU A 96 -0.12 -10.86 5.90
N PHE A 97 0.85 -11.11 5.01
CA PHE A 97 1.79 -10.08 4.54
C PHE A 97 1.03 -8.88 3.94
N CYS A 98 0.06 -9.11 3.04
CA CYS A 98 -0.74 -8.05 2.44
C CYS A 98 -1.50 -7.22 3.47
N LEU A 99 -2.13 -7.87 4.45
CA LEU A 99 -2.90 -7.18 5.50
C LEU A 99 -2.00 -6.37 6.43
N VAL A 100 -0.88 -6.93 6.89
CA VAL A 100 0.10 -6.22 7.72
C VAL A 100 0.71 -5.04 6.97
N ALA A 101 0.94 -5.18 5.66
CA ALA A 101 1.46 -4.12 4.82
C ALA A 101 0.51 -2.95 4.61
N THR A 102 -0.80 -3.22 4.51
CA THR A 102 -1.77 -2.24 3.95
C THR A 102 -2.74 -1.70 4.99
N VAL A 103 -3.13 -2.50 6.00
CA VAL A 103 -4.11 -2.08 7.01
C VAL A 103 -3.55 -1.01 7.95
N PRO A 104 -2.35 -1.15 8.55
CA PRO A 104 -1.83 -0.13 9.47
C PRO A 104 -1.70 1.27 8.84
N PRO A 105 -1.15 1.44 7.61
CA PRO A 105 -1.16 2.74 6.93
C PRO A 105 -2.56 3.35 6.77
N VAL A 106 -3.57 2.54 6.42
CA VAL A 106 -4.96 2.99 6.30
C VAL A 106 -5.51 3.46 7.64
N LEU A 107 -5.23 2.74 8.73
CA LEU A 107 -5.65 3.13 10.07
C LEU A 107 -5.00 4.44 10.52
N VAL A 108 -3.71 4.62 10.25
CA VAL A 108 -2.98 5.86 10.53
C VAL A 108 -3.58 7.03 9.73
N ALA A 109 -3.76 6.87 8.42
CA ALA A 109 -4.36 7.91 7.57
C ALA A 109 -5.80 8.25 7.99
N SER A 110 -6.56 7.26 8.43
CA SER A 110 -7.91 7.45 8.97
C SER A 110 -7.91 8.17 10.31
N GLY A 111 -6.94 7.86 11.18
CA GLY A 111 -6.72 8.54 12.45
C GLY A 111 -6.42 10.02 12.27
N VAL A 112 -5.52 10.36 11.34
CA VAL A 112 -5.21 11.75 10.98
C VAL A 112 -6.48 12.47 10.50
N ARG A 113 -7.20 11.91 9.52
CA ARG A 113 -8.44 12.49 9.00
C ARG A 113 -9.48 12.76 10.10
N ARG A 114 -9.67 11.81 11.02
CA ARG A 114 -10.64 11.97 12.12
C ARG A 114 -10.26 13.07 13.11
N ARG A 115 -8.96 13.30 13.33
CA ARG A 115 -8.46 14.26 14.34
C ARG A 115 -8.24 15.66 13.77
N THR A 116 -7.94 15.78 12.48
CA THR A 116 -7.58 17.06 11.86
C THR A 116 -8.56 17.53 10.78
N GLY A 117 -9.48 16.67 10.34
CA GLY A 117 -10.36 16.96 9.20
C GLY A 117 -9.66 16.93 7.84
N ALA A 118 -8.36 16.63 7.79
CA ALA A 118 -7.59 16.61 6.55
C ALA A 118 -8.07 15.52 5.58
N CYS A 119 -8.07 15.83 4.28
CA CYS A 119 -8.46 14.90 3.22
C CYS A 119 -7.34 13.89 2.91
N THR A 120 -7.06 12.98 3.85
CA THR A 120 -6.03 11.93 3.71
C THR A 120 -6.46 10.84 2.70
N PRO A 121 -5.55 10.10 2.06
CA PRO A 121 -5.88 9.14 1.00
C PRO A 121 -6.44 7.80 1.50
N VAL A 122 -7.41 7.84 2.44
CA VAL A 122 -8.02 6.64 3.04
C VAL A 122 -8.74 5.79 2.01
N SER A 123 -9.45 6.40 1.05
CA SER A 123 -10.17 5.67 0.00
C SER A 123 -9.22 4.85 -0.88
N THR A 124 -8.08 5.43 -1.27
CA THR A 124 -7.06 4.73 -2.06
C THR A 124 -6.48 3.55 -1.28
N GLY A 125 -6.15 3.75 0.00
CA GLY A 125 -5.64 2.66 0.82
C GLY A 125 -6.70 1.56 1.07
N ALA A 126 -7.97 1.92 1.26
CA ALA A 126 -9.06 0.97 1.39
C ALA A 126 -9.25 0.15 0.09
N ALA A 127 -9.11 0.77 -1.09
CA ALA A 127 -9.16 0.07 -2.36
C ALA A 127 -8.04 -0.99 -2.48
N VAL A 128 -6.83 -0.69 -2.02
CA VAL A 128 -5.71 -1.65 -1.98
C VAL A 128 -6.04 -2.85 -1.07
N VAL A 129 -6.59 -2.60 0.13
CA VAL A 129 -7.02 -3.67 1.04
C VAL A 129 -8.09 -4.54 0.38
N LEU A 130 -9.12 -3.92 -0.21
CA LEU A 130 -10.20 -4.64 -0.90
C LEU A 130 -9.69 -5.47 -2.08
N LEU A 131 -8.76 -4.94 -2.88
CA LEU A 131 -8.13 -5.67 -3.98
C LEU A 131 -7.37 -6.89 -3.45
N SER A 132 -6.62 -6.76 -2.35
CA SER A 132 -5.91 -7.91 -1.75
C SER A 132 -6.87 -8.99 -1.22
N LEU A 133 -7.99 -8.59 -0.60
CA LEU A 133 -9.02 -9.50 -0.11
C LEU A 133 -9.71 -10.22 -1.26
N LEU A 134 -10.05 -9.50 -2.33
CA LEU A 134 -10.63 -10.08 -3.54
C LEU A 134 -9.66 -11.06 -4.20
N GLY A 135 -8.38 -10.68 -4.30
CA GLY A 135 -7.32 -11.55 -4.80
C GLY A 135 -7.21 -12.85 -4.01
N PHE A 136 -7.30 -12.77 -2.67
CA PHE A 136 -7.27 -13.93 -1.80
C PHE A 136 -8.47 -14.87 -2.03
N VAL A 137 -9.68 -14.31 -2.05
CA VAL A 137 -10.91 -15.09 -2.28
C VAL A 137 -10.84 -15.81 -3.62
N LEU A 138 -10.43 -15.11 -4.69
CA LEU A 138 -10.27 -15.71 -6.01
C LEU A 138 -9.20 -16.80 -6.04
N ALA A 139 -8.07 -16.62 -5.34
CA ALA A 139 -7.02 -17.63 -5.25
C ALA A 139 -7.49 -18.89 -4.52
N VAL A 140 -8.25 -18.74 -3.43
CA VAL A 140 -8.84 -19.87 -2.69
C VAL A 140 -9.89 -20.60 -3.54
N LEU A 141 -10.71 -19.88 -4.31
CA LEU A 141 -11.67 -20.48 -5.25
C LEU A 141 -11.01 -21.23 -6.40
N SER A 142 -9.77 -20.87 -6.76
CA SER A 142 -8.97 -21.63 -7.74
C SER A 142 -8.42 -22.93 -7.16
N LEU A 143 -8.08 -22.97 -5.86
CA LEU A 143 -7.63 -24.21 -5.19
C LEU A 143 -8.72 -25.28 -5.05
N SER A 144 -9.99 -24.88 -5.06
CA SER A 144 -11.12 -25.81 -4.91
C SER A 144 -11.63 -26.39 -6.23
N ARG A 145 -10.93 -26.12 -7.34
CA ARG A 145 -11.24 -26.61 -8.68
C ARG A 145 -10.15 -27.54 -9.19
#